data_AF-A0A7T5UG50-F1
#
_entry.id   AF-A0A7T5UG50-F1
#
_cell.length_a   1.000
_cell.length_b   1.000
_cell.length_c   1.000
_cell.angle_alpha   90.00
_cell.angle_beta   90.00
_cell.angle_gamma   90.00
#
_symmetry.space_group_name_H-M   'P 1'
#
loop_
_entity.id
_entity.type
_entity.pdbx_description
1 polymer ?
#
loop_
_entity_poly.entity_id
_entity_poly.type
_entity_poly.pdbx_seq_one_letter_code
_entity_poly.pdbx_strand_id
1 'polypeptide(L)'
;MFRKTLFAFVISLVFSAQAFAASSCYTKPEAEAEQGIRIHSELMVIGLNCQHLYKANGKNLYSEYRNFTNENIKLFAAYETKLMDYFRRTGHPDPEGQLNSMRTAFANKIANDSARMRPDQFCKHYAGRIEKVSGMSQDDIKKWAATFYPSHPVSHPICNQH
;
A
#
# COMPACT_ATOMS: atom_id res chain seq x y z
N MET A 1 33.31 59.11 42.13
CA MET A 1 32.62 58.22 43.08
C MET A 1 31.85 57.18 42.28
N PHE A 2 32.21 55.91 42.41
CA PHE A 2 31.70 54.77 41.65
C PHE A 2 30.20 54.54 41.87
N ARG A 3 29.44 54.27 40.80
CA ARG A 3 28.40 53.22 40.85
C ARG A 3 28.07 52.65 39.46
N LYS A 4 28.63 51.45 39.23
CA LYS A 4 28.26 50.48 38.19
C LYS A 4 26.93 49.82 38.56
N THR A 5 26.06 49.57 37.58
CA THR A 5 25.20 48.35 37.48
C THR A 5 24.43 48.41 36.17
N LEU A 6 24.93 47.79 35.10
CA LEU A 6 24.69 46.41 34.64
C LEU A 6 23.43 46.30 33.75
N PHE A 7 23.65 46.41 32.45
CA PHE A 7 22.73 46.01 31.38
C PHE A 7 22.48 44.50 31.49
N ALA A 8 21.27 44.07 31.83
CA ALA A 8 20.85 42.67 31.76
C ALA A 8 20.24 42.41 30.37
N PHE A 9 21.07 41.99 29.43
CA PHE A 9 20.66 41.54 28.11
C PHE A 9 20.12 40.10 28.25
N VAL A 10 18.79 39.95 28.34
CA VAL A 10 18.14 38.64 28.34
C VAL A 10 18.15 38.10 26.90
N ILE A 11 19.16 37.31 26.58
CA ILE A 11 19.22 36.52 25.34
C ILE A 11 18.27 35.34 25.52
N SER A 12 17.03 35.49 25.06
CA SER A 12 16.11 34.38 24.87
C SER A 12 16.71 33.43 23.83
N LEU A 13 17.26 32.31 24.30
CA LEU A 13 17.63 31.14 23.49
C LEU A 13 16.38 30.62 22.79
N VAL A 14 16.16 31.07 21.55
CA VAL A 14 15.23 30.46 20.62
C VAL A 14 15.86 29.12 20.21
N PHE A 15 15.65 28.09 21.02
CA PHE A 15 15.85 26.72 20.58
C PHE A 15 14.84 26.47 19.46
N SER A 16 15.31 26.70 18.24
CA SER A 16 14.65 26.27 17.02
C SER A 16 14.70 24.75 17.03
N ALA A 17 13.74 24.11 17.71
CA ALA A 17 13.47 22.71 17.50
C ALA A 17 13.10 22.60 16.02
N GLN A 18 14.07 22.22 15.20
CA GLN A 18 13.80 21.67 13.88
C GLN A 18 12.95 20.44 14.15
N ALA A 19 11.63 20.62 14.12
CA ALA A 19 10.70 19.53 13.92
C ALA A 19 11.04 18.99 12.54
N PHE A 20 12.05 18.12 12.47
CA PHE A 20 12.15 17.18 11.39
C PHE A 20 10.83 16.45 11.43
N ALA A 21 9.93 16.78 10.50
CA ALA A 21 8.96 15.82 10.02
C ALA A 21 9.83 14.65 9.57
N ALA A 22 10.09 13.72 10.49
CA ALA A 22 10.88 12.54 10.20
C ALA A 22 10.12 11.87 9.06
N SER A 23 10.69 11.90 7.86
CA SER A 23 10.16 11.18 6.72
C SER A 23 10.03 9.74 7.18
N SER A 24 8.82 9.29 7.48
CA SER A 24 8.61 7.97 8.00
C SER A 24 8.83 6.99 6.88
N CYS A 25 9.94 6.27 6.96
CA CYS A 25 10.27 5.21 6.03
C CYS A 25 9.57 3.91 6.44
N TYR A 26 9.35 3.05 5.45
CA TYR A 26 8.90 1.69 5.67
C TYR A 26 10.04 0.78 6.12
N THR A 27 9.77 -0.08 7.07
CA THR A 27 10.49 -1.34 7.22
C THR A 27 10.19 -2.24 6.00
N LYS A 28 11.06 -3.21 5.70
CA LYS A 28 10.81 -4.16 4.60
C LYS A 28 9.43 -4.86 4.71
N PRO A 29 8.99 -5.30 5.90
CA PRO A 29 7.65 -5.88 6.06
C PRO A 29 6.48 -4.90 5.84
N GLU A 30 6.65 -3.61 6.16
CA GLU A 30 5.62 -2.58 5.86
C GLU A 30 5.54 -2.35 4.34
N ALA A 31 6.69 -2.31 3.65
CA ALA A 31 6.75 -2.19 2.19
C ALA A 31 6.14 -3.42 1.48
N GLU A 32 6.44 -4.64 1.96
CA GLU A 32 5.78 -5.87 1.50
C GLU A 32 4.27 -5.82 1.72
N ALA A 33 3.83 -5.35 2.90
CA ALA A 33 2.41 -5.23 3.21
C ALA A 33 1.67 -4.30 2.23
N GLU A 34 2.26 -3.16 1.89
CA GLU A 34 1.70 -2.25 0.89
C GLU A 34 1.54 -2.93 -0.48
N GLN A 35 2.56 -3.68 -0.93
CA GLN A 35 2.49 -4.47 -2.17
C GLN A 35 1.42 -5.56 -2.10
N GLY A 36 1.25 -6.21 -0.95
CA GLY A 36 0.16 -7.14 -0.71
C GLY A 36 -1.22 -6.50 -0.87
N ILE A 37 -1.44 -5.33 -0.27
CA ILE A 37 -2.72 -4.59 -0.38
C ILE A 37 -2.97 -4.12 -1.81
N ARG A 38 -1.93 -3.68 -2.53
CA ARG A 38 -2.01 -3.33 -3.96
C ARG A 38 -2.46 -4.53 -4.79
N ILE A 39 -1.77 -5.67 -4.67
CA ILE A 39 -2.11 -6.92 -5.39
C ILE A 39 -3.58 -7.26 -5.15
N HIS A 40 -4.00 -7.26 -3.89
CA HIS A 40 -5.38 -7.59 -3.51
C HIS A 40 -6.40 -6.63 -4.13
N SER A 41 -6.15 -5.32 -4.04
CA SER A 41 -7.03 -4.27 -4.56
C SER A 41 -7.13 -4.31 -6.08
N GLU A 42 -6.02 -4.50 -6.78
CA GLU A 42 -5.98 -4.60 -8.25
C GLU A 42 -6.74 -5.85 -8.73
N LEU A 43 -6.52 -7.01 -8.11
CA LEU A 43 -7.19 -8.26 -8.48
C LEU A 43 -8.70 -8.20 -8.27
N MET A 44 -9.17 -7.48 -7.24
CA MET A 44 -10.60 -7.24 -7.04
C MET A 44 -11.22 -6.54 -8.24
N VAL A 45 -10.61 -5.44 -8.70
CA VAL A 45 -11.13 -4.65 -9.84
C VAL A 45 -11.10 -5.46 -11.13
N ILE A 46 -10.02 -6.21 -11.37
CA ILE A 46 -9.91 -7.10 -12.53
C ILE A 46 -11.01 -8.17 -12.48
N GLY A 47 -11.21 -8.80 -11.33
CA GLY A 47 -12.20 -9.86 -11.15
C GLY A 47 -13.60 -9.36 -11.43
N LEU A 48 -13.95 -8.19 -10.88
CA LEU A 48 -15.25 -7.54 -11.10
C LEU A 48 -15.50 -7.18 -12.57
N ASN A 49 -14.52 -6.56 -13.24
CA ASN A 49 -14.69 -6.10 -14.62
C ASN A 49 -14.67 -7.25 -15.64
N CYS A 50 -14.01 -8.38 -15.32
CA CYS A 50 -13.83 -9.49 -16.26
C CYS A 50 -14.69 -10.72 -15.97
N GLN A 51 -15.56 -10.67 -14.96
CA GLN A 51 -16.36 -11.82 -14.50
C GLN A 51 -17.24 -12.47 -15.58
N HIS A 52 -17.70 -11.72 -16.58
CA HIS A 52 -18.59 -12.24 -17.63
C HIS A 52 -17.86 -12.62 -18.92
N LEU A 53 -16.58 -12.26 -19.05
CA LEU A 53 -15.81 -12.44 -20.28
C LEU A 53 -14.81 -13.58 -20.20
N TYR A 54 -14.29 -13.86 -19.00
CA TYR A 54 -13.24 -14.84 -18.78
C TYR A 54 -13.59 -15.77 -17.62
N LYS A 55 -13.01 -16.97 -17.67
CA LYS A 55 -13.07 -17.96 -16.59
C LYS A 55 -11.66 -18.41 -16.27
N ALA A 56 -11.44 -18.77 -15.01
CA ALA A 56 -10.26 -19.51 -14.57
C ALA A 56 -10.75 -20.65 -13.68
N ASN A 57 -10.15 -21.84 -13.83
CA ASN A 57 -10.52 -23.04 -13.09
C ASN A 57 -12.04 -23.38 -13.15
N GLY A 58 -12.66 -23.11 -14.31
CA GLY A 58 -14.10 -23.34 -14.52
C GLY A 58 -15.04 -22.32 -13.85
N LYS A 59 -14.53 -21.36 -13.08
CA LYS A 59 -15.31 -20.32 -12.39
C LYS A 59 -15.13 -18.96 -13.06
N ASN A 60 -16.08 -18.04 -12.83
CA ASN A 60 -15.88 -16.65 -13.23
C ASN A 60 -14.75 -16.01 -12.42
N LEU A 61 -14.09 -15.00 -13.00
CA LEU A 61 -12.90 -14.41 -12.38
C LEU A 61 -13.15 -13.74 -11.04
N TYR A 62 -14.34 -13.18 -10.80
CA TYR A 62 -14.65 -12.62 -9.48
C TYR A 62 -14.75 -13.71 -8.41
N SER A 63 -15.26 -14.89 -8.77
CA SER A 63 -15.31 -16.04 -7.86
C SER A 63 -13.92 -16.60 -7.58
N GLU A 64 -13.03 -16.62 -8.56
CA GLU A 64 -11.63 -16.99 -8.36
C GLU A 64 -10.90 -16.00 -7.46
N TYR A 65 -11.07 -14.69 -7.66
CA TYR A 65 -10.56 -13.66 -6.76
C TYR A 65 -11.06 -13.86 -5.32
N ARG A 66 -12.33 -14.21 -5.12
CA ARG A 66 -12.87 -14.49 -3.78
C ARG A 66 -12.26 -15.73 -3.14
N ASN A 67 -12.05 -16.81 -3.91
CA ASN A 67 -11.36 -18.01 -3.40
C ASN A 67 -9.94 -17.66 -2.95
N PHE A 68 -9.19 -16.98 -3.83
CA PHE A 68 -7.85 -16.48 -3.53
C PHE A 68 -7.83 -15.63 -2.25
N THR A 69 -8.79 -14.71 -2.10
CA THR A 69 -8.91 -13.87 -0.89
C THR A 69 -9.18 -14.72 0.36
N ASN A 70 -10.09 -15.68 0.28
CA ASN A 70 -10.46 -16.53 1.41
C ASN A 70 -9.30 -17.43 1.86
N GLU A 71 -8.57 -18.02 0.91
CA GLU A 71 -7.40 -18.87 1.18
C GLU A 71 -6.24 -18.08 1.82
N ASN A 72 -6.20 -16.77 1.59
CA ASN A 72 -5.11 -15.89 2.03
C ASN A 72 -5.57 -14.82 3.04
N ILE A 73 -6.75 -14.97 3.64
CA ILE A 73 -7.35 -13.93 4.50
C ILE A 73 -6.45 -13.55 5.68
N LYS A 74 -5.78 -14.53 6.28
CA LYS A 74 -4.84 -14.29 7.39
C LYS A 74 -3.62 -13.47 6.96
N LEU A 75 -3.14 -13.69 5.73
CA LEU A 75 -2.00 -12.96 5.17
C LEU A 75 -2.39 -11.50 4.93
N PHE A 76 -3.52 -11.25 4.27
CA PHE A 76 -3.99 -9.89 4.01
C PHE A 76 -4.33 -9.13 5.30
N ALA A 77 -4.96 -9.78 6.28
CA ALA A 77 -5.20 -9.18 7.60
C ALA A 77 -3.89 -8.80 8.33
N ALA A 78 -2.84 -9.62 8.19
CA ALA A 78 -1.53 -9.30 8.75
C ALA A 78 -0.89 -8.09 8.04
N TYR A 79 -1.06 -7.95 6.73
CA TYR A 79 -0.61 -6.76 5.99
C TYR A 79 -1.36 -5.50 6.39
N GLU A 80 -2.69 -5.57 6.53
CA GLU A 80 -3.50 -4.47 7.04
C GLU A 80 -3.01 -4.01 8.42
N THR A 81 -2.79 -4.96 9.33
CA THR A 81 -2.28 -4.69 10.69
C THR A 81 -0.94 -3.94 10.64
N LYS A 82 0.01 -4.41 9.81
CA LYS A 82 1.33 -3.76 9.67
C LYS A 82 1.21 -2.31 9.18
N LEU A 83 0.33 -2.06 8.21
CA LEU A 83 0.12 -0.71 7.68
C LEU A 83 -0.60 0.19 8.67
N MET A 84 -1.59 -0.33 9.41
CA MET A 84 -2.22 0.40 10.49
C MET A 84 -1.22 0.78 11.59
N ASP A 85 -0.32 -0.13 11.96
CA ASP A 85 0.74 0.13 12.94
C ASP A 85 1.74 1.18 12.44
N TYR A 86 2.10 1.13 11.15
CA TYR A 86 2.87 2.19 10.51
C TYR A 86 2.15 3.55 10.63
N PHE A 87 0.88 3.64 10.23
CA PHE A 87 0.14 4.89 10.29
C PHE A 87 0.01 5.43 11.72
N ARG A 88 -0.20 4.56 12.71
CA ARG A 88 -0.20 4.94 14.13
C ARG A 88 1.15 5.49 14.57
N ARG A 89 2.23 4.77 14.30
CA ARG A 89 3.60 5.13 14.70
C ARG A 89 4.07 6.44 14.07
N THR A 90 3.53 6.77 12.91
CA THR A 90 3.88 7.97 12.14
C THR A 90 2.95 9.16 12.40
N GLY A 91 2.03 9.01 13.36
CA GLY A 91 1.22 10.12 13.87
C GLY A 91 -0.06 10.39 13.09
N HIS A 92 -0.52 9.47 12.22
CA HIS A 92 -1.80 9.64 11.55
C HIS A 92 -2.96 9.44 12.55
N PRO A 93 -3.88 10.40 12.65
CA PRO A 93 -4.98 10.35 13.64
C PRO A 93 -6.06 9.30 13.28
N ASP A 94 -6.14 8.89 12.02
CA ASP A 94 -7.08 7.87 11.52
C ASP A 94 -6.36 6.82 10.64
N PRO A 95 -5.70 5.82 11.25
CA PRO A 95 -4.99 4.76 10.53
C PRO A 95 -5.88 3.92 9.61
N GLU A 96 -7.13 3.72 9.98
CA GLU A 96 -8.08 2.94 9.18
C GLU A 96 -8.50 3.73 7.94
N GLY A 97 -8.81 5.02 8.08
CA GLY A 97 -9.06 5.92 6.96
C GLY A 97 -7.87 6.00 5.99
N GLN A 98 -6.63 5.98 6.50
CA GLN A 98 -5.43 5.92 5.65
C GLN A 98 -5.36 4.60 4.86
N LEU A 99 -5.59 3.46 5.51
CA LEU A 99 -5.61 2.16 4.84
C LEU A 99 -6.72 2.08 3.78
N ASN A 100 -7.92 2.59 4.07
CA ASN A 100 -9.03 2.65 3.13
C ASN A 100 -8.74 3.56 1.93
N SER A 101 -8.09 4.70 2.17
CA SER A 101 -7.66 5.62 1.11
C SER A 101 -6.61 4.97 0.21
N MET A 102 -5.66 4.24 0.79
CA MET A 102 -4.64 3.48 0.06
C MET A 102 -5.26 2.40 -0.84
N ARG A 103 -6.20 1.60 -0.32
CA ARG A 103 -6.96 0.61 -1.11
C ARG A 103 -7.68 1.24 -2.28
N THR A 104 -8.35 2.36 -2.01
CA THR A 104 -9.08 3.12 -3.03
C THR A 104 -8.14 3.63 -4.12
N ALA A 105 -6.98 4.16 -3.75
CA ALA A 105 -5.98 4.62 -4.71
C ALA A 105 -5.48 3.49 -5.62
N PHE A 106 -5.20 2.30 -5.07
CA PHE A 106 -4.78 1.14 -5.87
C PHE A 106 -5.90 0.62 -6.77
N ALA A 107 -7.13 0.51 -6.26
CA ALA A 107 -8.28 0.12 -7.05
C ALA A 107 -8.52 1.10 -8.22
N ASN A 108 -8.44 2.40 -7.95
CA ASN A 108 -8.65 3.45 -8.95
C ASN A 108 -7.62 3.42 -10.08
N LYS A 109 -6.38 3.00 -9.81
CA LYS A 109 -5.36 2.84 -10.87
C LYS A 109 -5.83 1.90 -11.97
N ILE A 110 -6.36 0.73 -11.60
CA ILE A 110 -6.87 -0.26 -12.55
C ILE A 110 -8.28 0.11 -13.07
N ALA A 111 -9.13 0.71 -12.23
CA ALA A 111 -10.46 1.14 -12.65
C ALA A 111 -10.39 2.25 -13.72
N ASN A 112 -9.39 3.13 -13.66
CA ASN A 112 -9.15 4.13 -14.70
C ASN A 112 -8.80 3.48 -16.05
N ASP A 113 -8.06 2.38 -16.05
CA ASP A 113 -7.78 1.62 -17.26
C ASP A 113 -9.04 0.93 -17.79
N SER A 114 -9.85 0.31 -16.90
CA SER A 114 -11.11 -0.33 -17.32
C SER A 114 -12.12 0.67 -17.89
N ALA A 115 -12.09 1.93 -17.44
CA ALA A 115 -12.93 2.99 -17.97
C ALA A 115 -12.45 3.50 -19.35
N ARG A 116 -11.15 3.43 -19.64
CA ARG A 116 -10.55 3.95 -20.88
C ARG A 116 -10.41 2.89 -21.98
N MET A 117 -10.34 1.62 -21.59
CA MET A 117 -10.19 0.49 -22.51
C MET A 117 -11.54 -0.13 -22.84
N ARG A 118 -11.65 -0.74 -24.02
CA ARG A 118 -12.78 -1.64 -24.28
C ARG A 118 -12.71 -2.85 -23.34
N PRO A 119 -13.85 -3.39 -22.86
CA PRO A 119 -13.86 -4.51 -21.92
C PRO A 119 -13.06 -5.74 -22.36
N ASP A 120 -13.13 -6.10 -23.64
CA ASP A 120 -12.39 -7.23 -24.22
C ASP A 120 -10.87 -7.00 -24.18
N GLN A 121 -10.42 -5.79 -24.50
CA GLN A 121 -9.00 -5.43 -24.44
C GLN A 121 -8.48 -5.35 -23.01
N PHE A 122 -9.26 -4.75 -22.10
CA PHE A 122 -8.94 -4.70 -20.68
C PHE A 122 -8.74 -6.12 -20.12
N CYS A 123 -9.70 -7.01 -20.36
CA CYS A 123 -9.63 -8.35 -19.83
C CYS A 123 -8.56 -9.20 -20.51
N LYS A 124 -8.32 -9.04 -21.82
CA LYS A 124 -7.17 -9.68 -22.48
C LYS A 124 -5.83 -9.27 -21.84
N HIS A 125 -5.72 -8.02 -21.37
CA HIS A 125 -4.49 -7.52 -20.74
C HIS A 125 -4.35 -7.97 -19.28
N TYR A 126 -5.44 -7.95 -18.50
CA TYR A 126 -5.38 -8.10 -17.05
C TYR A 126 -5.87 -9.45 -16.49
N ALA A 127 -6.78 -10.16 -17.18
CA ALA A 127 -7.44 -11.35 -16.65
C ALA A 127 -6.47 -12.46 -16.23
N GLY A 128 -5.37 -12.66 -16.98
CA GLY A 128 -4.37 -13.68 -16.69
C GLY A 128 -3.69 -13.52 -15.32
N ARG A 129 -3.78 -12.35 -14.68
CA ARG A 129 -3.30 -12.16 -13.31
C ARG A 129 -4.08 -12.98 -12.30
N ILE A 130 -5.40 -13.13 -12.47
CA ILE A 130 -6.23 -13.92 -11.55
C ILE A 130 -5.92 -15.40 -11.70
N GLU A 131 -5.84 -15.90 -12.94
CA GLU A 131 -5.46 -17.30 -13.19
C GLU A 131 -4.09 -17.64 -12.59
N LYS A 132 -3.12 -16.73 -12.72
CA LYS A 132 -1.78 -16.91 -12.17
C LYS A 132 -1.79 -17.03 -10.64
N VAL A 133 -2.57 -16.20 -9.93
CA VAL A 133 -2.59 -16.24 -8.46
C VAL A 133 -3.40 -17.40 -7.89
N SER A 134 -4.37 -17.94 -8.65
CA SER A 134 -5.13 -19.13 -8.23
C SER A 134 -4.26 -20.37 -8.02
N GLY A 135 -3.04 -20.41 -8.57
CA GLY A 135 -2.07 -21.50 -8.37
C GLY A 135 -0.92 -21.18 -7.40
N MET A 136 -0.90 -20.00 -6.79
CA MET A 136 0.20 -19.56 -5.93
C MET A 136 0.06 -20.03 -4.49
N SER A 137 1.16 -20.46 -3.89
CA SER A 137 1.23 -20.65 -2.44
C SER A 137 1.30 -19.30 -1.71
N GLN A 138 1.06 -19.29 -0.39
CA GLN A 138 1.26 -18.09 0.42
C GLN A 138 2.69 -17.54 0.34
N ASP A 139 3.69 -18.41 0.19
CA ASP A 139 5.08 -17.97 0.08
C ASP A 139 5.39 -17.36 -1.30
N ASP A 140 4.73 -17.83 -2.36
CA ASP A 140 4.79 -17.18 -3.67
C ASP A 140 4.20 -15.76 -3.61
N ILE A 141 3.08 -15.60 -2.90
CA ILE A 141 2.42 -14.30 -2.72
C ILE A 141 3.32 -13.35 -1.93
N LYS A 142 3.91 -13.80 -0.81
CA LYS A 142 4.86 -13.00 -0.03
C LYS A 142 6.08 -12.61 -0.86
N LYS A 143 6.65 -13.55 -1.61
CA LYS A 143 7.80 -13.28 -2.49
C LYS A 143 7.45 -12.26 -3.57
N TRP A 144 6.27 -12.36 -4.16
CA TRP A 144 5.80 -11.38 -5.13
C TRP A 144 5.60 -10.00 -4.49
N ALA A 145 4.95 -9.93 -3.32
CA ALA A 145 4.76 -8.69 -2.57
C ALA A 145 6.09 -8.07 -2.09
N ALA A 146 7.10 -8.88 -1.80
CA ALA A 146 8.43 -8.41 -1.43
C ALA A 146 9.29 -7.96 -2.63
N THR A 147 8.80 -8.10 -3.87
CA THR A 147 9.51 -7.68 -5.08
C THR A 147 9.05 -6.30 -5.53
N PHE A 148 9.89 -5.28 -5.32
CA PHE A 148 9.58 -3.89 -5.64
C PHE A 148 9.99 -3.56 -7.09
N TYR A 149 9.00 -3.46 -7.98
CA TYR A 149 9.23 -3.09 -9.38
C TYR A 149 9.18 -1.55 -9.54
N PRO A 150 10.04 -0.95 -10.40
CA PRO A 150 9.96 0.49 -10.69
C PRO A 150 8.60 0.95 -11.23
N SER A 151 7.85 0.05 -11.88
CA SER A 151 6.49 0.32 -12.39
C SER A 151 5.41 0.34 -11.29
N HIS A 152 5.72 -0.17 -10.10
CA HIS A 152 4.83 -0.28 -8.95
C HIS A 152 5.59 0.06 -7.66
N PRO A 153 6.10 1.30 -7.52
CA PRO A 153 6.88 1.68 -6.34
C PRO A 153 6.01 1.65 -5.08
N VAL A 154 6.67 1.55 -3.94
CA VAL A 154 6.05 1.81 -2.63
C VAL A 154 5.88 3.30 -2.39
N SER A 155 4.87 3.68 -1.61
CA SER A 155 4.53 5.09 -1.34
C SER A 155 5.50 5.80 -0.40
N HIS A 156 6.27 5.04 0.39
CA HIS A 156 7.30 5.56 1.29
C HIS A 156 8.65 4.87 1.04
N PRO A 157 9.78 5.59 1.20
CA PRO A 157 11.10 4.98 1.09
C PRO A 157 11.28 3.88 2.13
N ILE A 158 12.10 2.87 1.82
CA ILE A 158 12.39 1.79 2.76
C ILE A 158 13.59 2.21 3.61
N CYS A 159 13.48 2.05 4.93
CA CYS A 159 14.54 2.42 5.88
C CYS A 159 15.83 1.67 5.57
N ASN A 160 16.96 2.38 5.68
CA ASN A 160 18.31 1.85 5.49
C ASN A 160 18.56 1.23 4.09
N GLN A 161 17.97 1.81 3.04
CA GLN A 161 18.28 1.48 1.64
C GLN A 161 19.23 2.49 0.96
N HIS A 162 20.13 3.11 1.74
CA HIS A 162 21.21 3.96 1.23
C HIS A 162 22.53 3.21 1.18
#